data_AF-A0A7X1B214-F1
#
_entry.id   AF-A0A7X1B214-F1
#
_cell.length_a   1.000
_cell.length_b   1.000
_cell.length_c   1.000
_cell.angle_alpha   90.00
_cell.angle_beta   90.00
_cell.angle_gamma   90.00
#
_symmetry.space_group_name_H-M   'P 1'
#
loop_
_entity.id
_entity.type
_entity.pdbx_description
1 polymer ?
#
loop_
_entity_poly.entity_id
_entity_poly.type
_entity_poly.pdbx_seq_one_letter_code
_entity_poly.pdbx_strand_id
1 'polypeptide(L)' 'MSTAEKIAASVGSLAPGQQAEVLEFVEFLKTREEKKELKDFAAFSLEGAMRGMEEEEDLYGPEDIIEQAG' A
#
# COMPACT_ATOMS: atom_id res chain seq x y z
N MET A 1 30.47 12.21 -0.95
CA MET A 1 29.82 10.93 -0.63
C MET A 1 28.34 11.14 -0.35
N SER A 2 27.48 10.46 -1.10
CA SER A 2 26.04 10.34 -0.84
C SER A 2 25.78 9.53 0.43
N THR A 3 24.55 9.62 0.96
CA THR A 3 24.13 8.80 2.12
C THR A 3 24.26 7.31 1.84
N ALA A 4 23.92 6.86 0.62
CA ALA A 4 24.07 5.48 0.21
C ALA A 4 25.54 5.03 0.20
N GLU A 5 26.45 5.88 -0.28
CA GLU A 5 27.89 5.60 -0.29
C GLU A 5 28.46 5.50 1.14
N LYS A 6 28.01 6.36 2.07
CA LYS A 6 28.42 6.28 3.48
C LYS A 6 27.91 5.02 4.17
N ILE A 7 26.68 4.59 3.86
CA ILE A 7 26.11 3.34 4.36
C ILE A 7 26.91 2.15 3.83
N ALA A 8 27.17 2.08 2.52
CA ALA A 8 27.95 1.00 1.93
C ALA A 8 29.36 0.88 2.53
N ALA A 9 30.04 2.03 2.72
CA ALA A 9 31.36 2.05 3.37
C ALA A 9 31.30 1.58 4.83
N SER A 10 30.25 1.95 5.57
CA SER A 10 30.07 1.55 6.98
C SER A 10 29.68 0.07 7.11
N VAL A 11 28.87 -0.47 6.20
CA VAL A 11 28.50 -1.90 6.20
C VAL A 11 29.70 -2.77 5.83
N GLY A 12 30.52 -2.31 4.89
CA GLY A 12 31.73 -3.03 4.46
C GLY A 12 32.75 -3.27 5.57
N SER A 13 32.75 -2.47 6.65
CA SER A 13 33.64 -2.64 7.80
C SER A 13 33.07 -3.49 8.94
N LEU A 14 31.80 -3.92 8.85
CA LEU A 14 31.14 -4.74 9.87
C LEU A 14 31.48 -6.23 9.73
N ALA A 15 31.29 -6.98 10.82
CA ALA A 15 31.37 -8.44 10.78
C ALA A 15 30.22 -9.04 9.95
N PRO A 16 30.38 -10.23 9.34
CA PRO A 16 29.35 -10.82 8.47
C PRO A 16 27.96 -10.94 9.11
N GLY A 17 27.89 -11.28 10.41
CA GLY A 17 26.61 -11.36 11.12
C GLY A 17 25.89 -10.01 11.23
N GLN A 18 26.64 -8.93 11.45
CA GLN A 18 26.09 -7.57 11.50
C GLN A 18 25.71 -7.06 10.10
N GLN A 19 26.44 -7.47 9.07
CA GLN A 19 26.06 -7.18 7.68
C GLN A 19 24.72 -7.83 7.32
N ALA A 20 24.49 -9.07 7.77
CA ALA A 20 23.22 -9.77 7.58
C ALA A 20 22.06 -9.07 8.30
N GLU A 21 22.28 -8.59 9.53
CA GLU A 21 21.27 -7.83 10.29
C GLU A 21 20.91 -6.51 9.58
N VAL A 22 21.89 -5.80 9.02
CA VAL A 22 21.63 -4.59 8.23
C VAL A 22 20.83 -4.91 6.96
N LEU A 23 21.13 -6.04 6.30
CA LEU A 23 20.39 -6.48 5.12
C LEU A 23 18.91 -6.76 5.47
N GLU A 24 18.66 -7.49 6.56
CA GLU A 24 17.31 -7.77 7.04
C GLU A 24 16.54 -6.47 7.34
N PHE A 25 17.19 -5.48 7.95
CA PHE A 25 16.57 -4.18 8.18
C PHE A 25 16.22 -3.44 6.88
N VAL A 26 17.08 -3.51 5.86
CA VAL A 26 16.79 -2.90 4.54
C VAL A 26 15.60 -3.59 3.87
N GLU A 27 15.51 -4.92 3.95
CA GLU A 27 14.37 -5.69 3.45
C GLU A 27 13.08 -5.35 4.20
N PHE A 28 13.16 -5.19 5.52
CA PHE A 28 12.05 -4.70 6.33
C PHE A 28 11.58 -3.32 5.88
N LEU A 29 12.49 -2.37 5.61
CA LEU A 29 12.11 -1.04 5.15
C LEU A 29 11.38 -1.07 3.80
N LYS A 30 11.82 -1.93 2.86
CA LYS A 30 11.15 -2.11 1.56
C LYS A 30 9.74 -2.67 1.73
N THR A 31 9.61 -3.76 2.48
CA THR A 31 8.30 -4.40 2.70
C THR A 31 7.34 -3.53 3.51
N ARG A 32 7.85 -2.64 4.38
CA ARG A 32 7.02 -1.67 5.10
C ARG A 32 6.41 -0.64 4.17
N GLU A 33 7.16 -0.14 3.20
CA GLU A 33 6.66 0.84 2.24
C GLU A 33 5.59 0.20 1.34
N GLU A 34 5.83 -1.01 0.83
CA GLU A 34 4.83 -1.78 0.06
C GLU A 34 3.52 -1.98 0.86
N LYS A 35 3.62 -2.33 2.15
CA LYS A 35 2.44 -2.48 3.02
C LYS A 35 1.72 -1.17 3.27
N LYS A 36 2.45 -0.05 3.31
CA LYS A 36 1.87 1.28 3.46
C LYS A 36 1.12 1.68 2.18
N GLU A 37 1.72 1.49 1.01
CA GLU A 37 1.06 1.70 -0.27
C GLU A 37 -0.20 0.84 -0.42
N LEU A 38 -0.16 -0.43 -0.03
CA LEU A 38 -1.33 -1.31 -0.01
C LEU A 38 -2.44 -0.82 0.94
N LYS A 39 -2.08 -0.33 2.12
CA LYS A 39 -3.04 0.25 3.08
C LYS A 39 -3.66 1.54 2.55
N ASP A 40 -2.85 2.42 1.98
CA ASP A 40 -3.31 3.67 1.41
C ASP A 40 -4.24 3.37 0.22
N PHE A 41 -3.87 2.44 -0.65
CA PHE A 41 -4.73 1.98 -1.74
C PHE A 41 -6.04 1.35 -1.26
N ALA A 42 -6.00 0.51 -0.22
CA ALA A 42 -7.21 -0.07 0.37
C ALA A 42 -8.13 1.01 0.98
N ALA A 43 -7.56 2.04 1.60
CA ALA A 43 -8.32 3.19 2.10
C ALA A 43 -8.95 4.03 0.97
N PHE A 44 -8.29 4.10 -0.19
CA PHE A 44 -8.81 4.75 -1.41
C PHE A 44 -9.69 3.85 -2.28
N SER A 45 -9.98 2.62 -1.85
CA SER A 45 -10.79 1.67 -2.62
C SER A 45 -12.26 2.10 -2.67
N LEU A 46 -12.99 1.58 -3.68
CA LEU A 46 -14.44 1.77 -3.81
C LEU A 46 -15.19 1.34 -2.55
N GLU A 47 -14.78 0.25 -1.91
CA GLU A 47 -15.34 -0.22 -0.63
C GLU A 47 -15.15 0.81 0.50
N GLY A 48 -13.97 1.46 0.54
CA GLY A 48 -13.71 2.58 1.45
C GLY A 48 -14.57 3.82 1.15
N ALA A 49 -14.85 4.10 -0.12
CA ALA A 49 -15.72 5.20 -0.54
C ALA A 49 -17.21 4.92 -0.31
N MET A 50 -17.64 3.66 -0.35
CA MET A 50 -19.01 3.23 -0.09
C MET A 50 -19.32 3.04 1.40
N ARG A 51 -18.30 2.97 2.26
CA ARG A 51 -18.47 2.88 3.71
C ARG A 51 -19.23 4.10 4.23
N GLY A 52 -20.41 3.86 4.79
CA GLY A 52 -21.33 4.90 5.29
C GLY A 52 -22.49 5.23 4.34
N MET A 53 -22.47 4.70 3.11
CA MET A 53 -23.61 4.73 2.18
C MET A 53 -24.43 3.43 2.22
N GLU A 54 -24.08 2.48 3.08
CA GLU A 54 -24.68 1.13 3.15
C GLU A 54 -26.16 1.12 3.59
N GLU A 55 -26.59 2.14 4.33
CA GLU A 55 -27.98 2.31 4.81
C GLU A 55 -28.75 3.37 4.00
N GLU A 56 -28.15 3.95 2.95
CA GLU A 56 -28.85 4.89 2.08
C GLU A 56 -29.87 4.16 1.20
N GLU A 57 -31.07 4.71 1.10
CA GLU A 57 -32.12 4.14 0.24
C GLU A 57 -31.73 4.29 -1.24
N ASP A 58 -31.92 3.22 -2.01
CA ASP A 58 -31.74 3.25 -3.46
C ASP A 58 -32.73 4.25 -4.09
N LEU A 59 -32.20 5.28 -4.74
CA LEU A 59 -33.01 6.33 -5.38
C LEU A 59 -33.61 5.91 -6.73
N TYR A 60 -33.12 4.80 -7.30
CA TYR A 60 -33.49 4.31 -8.62
C TYR A 60 -33.64 2.80 -8.60
N GLY A 61 -34.70 2.31 -9.25
CA GLY A 61 -35.01 0.90 -9.37
C GLY A 61 -34.99 0.40 -10.82
N PRO A 62 -35.12 -0.91 -11.04
CA PRO A 62 -35.26 -1.50 -12.39
C PRO A 62 -36.38 -0.87 -13.24
N GLU A 63 -37.41 -0.35 -12.59
CA GLU A 63 -38.53 0.38 -13.17
C GLU A 63 -38.14 1.71 -13.84
N ASP A 64 -37.01 2.31 -13.46
CA ASP A 64 -36.53 3.58 -14.00
C ASP A 64 -35.67 3.40 -15.28
N ILE A 65 -35.48 2.15 -15.73
CA ILE A 65 -34.72 1.84 -16.94
C ILE A 65 -35.53 2.25 -18.17
N ILE A 66 -35.08 3.33 -18.83
CA ILE A 66 -35.71 3.92 -20.03
C ILE A 66 -35.54 3.03 -21.27
N GLU A 67 -34.42 2.31 -21.36
CA GLU A 67 -34.12 1.44 -22.50
C GLU A 67 -34.65 0.02 -22.22
N GLN A 68 -35.91 -0.23 -22.56
CA GLN A 68 -36.41 -1.59 -22.66
C GLN A 68 -35.93 -2.18 -23.99
N ALA A 69 -35.04 -3.17 -23.94
CA ALA A 69 -34.68 -3.96 -25.11
C ALA A 69 -35.95 -4.56 -25.71
N GLY A 70 -36.25 -4.17 -26.95
CA GLY A 70 -37.36 -4.71 -27.74
C GLY A 70 -37.13 -6.13 -28.24
#